data_AF-A0A953CTI1-F1
#
_entry.id   AF-A0A953CTI1-F1
#
_cell.length_a   1.000
_cell.length_b   1.000
_cell.length_c   1.000
_cell.angle_alpha   90.00
_cell.angle_beta   90.00
_cell.angle_gamma   90.00
#
_symmetry.space_group_name_H-M   'P 1'
#
loop_
_entity.id
_entity.type
_entity.pdbx_description
1 polymer ?
#
loop_
_entity_poly.entity_id
_entity_poly.type
_entity_poly.pdbx_seq_one_letter_code
_entity_poly.pdbx_strand_id
1 'polypeptide(L)'
;MQLREQRVVTVASDAQLLNPHYRRRLWIALRNEGISRRKWPDALAETIYDFDGVILNPNGTPWNIPDIDDVMGDPRWMSALLEECNGEPCRDTCKIERLRILDLYFRIKHPNIQRHFGR
;
A
#
# COMPACT_ATOMS: atom_id res chain seq x y z
N MET A 1 -28.64 12.67 15.63
CA MET A 1 -27.61 11.61 15.61
C MET A 1 -27.27 11.38 14.13
N GLN A 2 -26.24 12.04 13.61
CA GLN A 2 -25.80 11.82 12.23
C GLN A 2 -25.11 10.46 12.18
N LEU A 3 -25.67 9.51 11.42
CA LEU A 3 -24.98 8.28 11.06
C LEU A 3 -23.73 8.71 10.29
N ARG A 4 -22.54 8.62 10.90
CA ARG A 4 -21.29 8.76 10.14
C ARG A 4 -21.28 7.60 9.16
N GLU A 5 -21.32 7.91 7.87
CA GLU A 5 -21.11 6.91 6.82
C GLU A 5 -19.73 6.28 7.07
N GLN A 6 -19.70 5.01 7.44
CA GLN A 6 -18.46 4.31 7.75
C GLN A 6 -17.66 4.19 6.46
N ARG A 7 -16.41 4.66 6.48
CA ARG A 7 -15.55 4.62 5.29
C ARG A 7 -15.19 3.17 4.98
N VAL A 8 -15.47 2.73 3.76
CA VAL A 8 -15.12 1.39 3.28
C VAL A 8 -13.96 1.50 2.29
N VAL A 9 -12.91 0.71 2.52
CA VAL A 9 -11.74 0.61 1.64
C VAL A 9 -11.53 -0.83 1.23
N THR A 10 -11.47 -1.09 -0.06
CA THR A 10 -11.15 -2.42 -0.60
C THR A 10 -9.67 -2.51 -0.91
N VAL A 11 -8.97 -3.57 -0.50
CA VAL A 11 -7.55 -3.79 -0.85
C VAL A 11 -7.39 -4.08 -2.34
N ALA A 12 -6.19 -3.86 -2.89
CA ALA A 12 -5.92 -4.24 -4.28
C ALA A 12 -6.01 -5.76 -4.50
N SER A 13 -6.57 -6.14 -5.65
CA SER A 13 -6.55 -7.54 -6.11
C SER A 13 -5.17 -7.93 -6.62
N ASP A 14 -4.89 -9.23 -6.65
CA ASP A 14 -3.63 -9.75 -7.23
C ASP A 14 -3.47 -9.29 -8.68
N ALA A 15 -4.54 -9.28 -9.47
CA ALA A 15 -4.50 -8.81 -10.86
C ALA A 15 -4.09 -7.33 -10.97
N GLN A 16 -4.53 -6.47 -10.05
CA GLN A 16 -4.07 -5.08 -9.99
C GLN A 16 -2.60 -5.01 -9.61
N LEU A 17 -2.17 -5.76 -8.60
CA LEU A 17 -0.79 -5.74 -8.11
C LEU A 17 0.22 -6.41 -9.05
N LEU A 18 -0.24 -7.28 -9.93
CA LEU A 18 0.57 -7.90 -10.99
C LEU A 18 0.64 -7.02 -12.26
N ASN A 19 -0.18 -5.98 -12.37
CA ASN A 19 -0.14 -5.07 -13.52
C ASN A 19 1.09 -4.14 -13.43
N PRO A 20 2.00 -4.13 -14.43
CA PRO A 20 3.22 -3.32 -14.40
C PRO A 20 2.97 -1.82 -14.28
N HIS A 21 1.94 -1.27 -14.95
CA HIS A 21 1.62 0.15 -14.89
C HIS A 21 1.09 0.55 -13.51
N TYR A 22 0.28 -0.31 -12.91
CA TYR A 22 -0.23 -0.11 -11.55
C TYR A 22 0.92 -0.08 -10.55
N ARG A 23 1.82 -1.06 -10.62
CA ARG A 23 3.02 -1.14 -9.77
C ARG A 23 3.91 0.09 -9.95
N ARG A 24 4.13 0.52 -11.19
CA ARG A 24 4.95 1.71 -11.46
C ARG A 24 4.37 2.96 -10.80
N ARG A 25 3.05 3.15 -10.85
CA ARG A 25 2.40 4.30 -10.21
C ARG A 25 2.43 4.23 -8.70
N LEU A 26 2.24 3.04 -8.13
CA LEU A 26 2.46 2.80 -6.70
C LEU A 26 3.90 3.15 -6.30
N TRP A 27 4.89 2.70 -7.08
CA TRP A 27 6.31 2.99 -6.83
C TRP A 27 6.62 4.50 -6.88
N ILE A 28 6.11 5.22 -7.89
CA ILE A 28 6.26 6.68 -7.98
C ILE A 28 5.68 7.36 -6.73
N ALA A 29 4.48 6.94 -6.30
CA ALA A 29 3.84 7.49 -5.11
C ALA A 29 4.65 7.20 -3.84
N LEU A 30 5.17 5.97 -3.68
CA LEU A 30 6.03 5.57 -2.56
C LEU A 30 7.28 6.45 -2.46
N ARG A 31 7.96 6.69 -3.57
CA ARG A 31 9.17 7.55 -3.57
C ARG A 31 8.85 8.99 -3.20
N ASN A 32 7.72 9.51 -3.66
CA ASN A 32 7.32 10.90 -3.43
C ASN A 32 6.81 11.16 -2.01
N GLU A 33 6.50 10.12 -1.23
CA GLU A 33 6.00 10.26 0.15
C GLU A 33 7.07 10.80 1.11
N GLY A 34 8.36 10.69 0.76
CA GLY A 34 9.47 11.22 1.57
C GLY A 34 9.71 10.46 2.88
N ILE A 35 9.06 9.31 3.08
CA ILE A 35 9.24 8.47 4.27
C ILE A 35 10.56 7.71 4.17
N SER A 36 11.39 7.85 5.21
CA SER A 36 12.62 7.07 5.35
C SER A 36 12.30 5.58 5.39
N ARG A 37 13.13 4.77 4.71
CA ARG A 37 13.02 3.30 4.64
C ARG A 37 12.67 2.60 5.97
N ARG A 38 13.22 3.09 7.09
CA ARG A 38 13.04 2.49 8.42
C ARG A 38 11.71 2.85 9.07
N LYS A 39 11.07 3.93 8.64
CA LYS A 39 9.80 4.44 9.16
C LYS A 39 8.59 3.89 8.43
N TRP A 40 8.79 3.12 7.36
CA TRP A 40 7.68 2.53 6.62
C TRP A 40 6.84 1.56 7.47
N PRO A 41 7.42 0.62 8.24
CA PRO A 41 6.63 -0.24 9.11
C PRO A 41 5.72 0.56 10.06
N ASP A 42 6.29 1.52 10.79
CA ASP A 42 5.54 2.41 11.68
C ASP A 42 4.42 3.16 10.95
N ALA A 43 4.74 3.80 9.81
CA ALA A 43 3.76 4.57 9.05
C ALA A 43 2.61 3.71 8.51
N LEU A 44 2.89 2.46 8.12
CA LEU A 44 1.89 1.50 7.68
C LEU A 44 1.02 1.02 8.83
N ALA A 45 1.64 0.67 9.97
CA ALA A 45 0.95 0.23 11.17
C ALA A 45 0.01 1.32 11.69
N GLU A 46 0.50 2.55 11.87
CA GLU A 46 -0.31 3.72 12.26
C GLU A 46 -1.48 3.93 11.28
N THR A 47 -1.23 3.89 9.97
CA THR A 47 -2.28 4.15 8.99
C THR A 47 -3.35 3.07 8.95
N ILE A 48 -2.98 1.80 9.12
CA ILE A 48 -3.89 0.66 8.93
C ILE A 48 -4.60 0.30 10.24
N TYR A 49 -3.90 0.30 11.37
CA TYR A 49 -4.48 -0.05 12.67
C TYR A 49 -5.37 1.07 13.23
N ASP A 50 -5.02 2.34 12.99
CA ASP A 50 -5.84 3.48 13.44
C ASP A 50 -6.93 3.86 12.43
N PHE A 51 -7.14 3.06 11.38
CA PHE A 51 -8.15 3.35 10.37
C PHE A 51 -9.58 3.16 10.92
N ASP A 52 -10.27 4.28 11.12
CA ASP A 52 -11.71 4.30 11.46
C ASP A 52 -12.58 3.98 10.23
N GLY A 53 -12.71 2.69 9.92
CA GLY A 53 -13.47 2.20 8.78
C GLY A 53 -13.44 0.68 8.63
N VAL A 54 -13.90 0.19 7.46
CA VAL A 54 -13.89 -1.24 7.14
C VAL A 54 -12.94 -1.49 5.98
N ILE A 55 -12.04 -2.46 6.15
CA ILE A 55 -11.14 -2.92 5.10
C ILE A 55 -11.65 -4.25 4.55
N LEU A 56 -11.90 -4.30 3.24
CA LEU A 56 -12.47 -5.46 2.57
C LEU A 56 -11.53 -6.05 1.52
N ASN A 57 -11.64 -7.35 1.31
CA ASN A 57 -11.15 -8.03 0.12
C ASN A 57 -11.94 -7.58 -1.12
N PRO A 58 -11.40 -7.78 -2.34
CA PRO A 58 -12.14 -7.50 -3.59
C PRO A 58 -13.49 -8.20 -3.73
N ASN A 59 -13.70 -9.32 -3.02
CA ASN A 59 -14.96 -10.06 -2.99
C ASN A 59 -15.96 -9.53 -1.94
N GLY A 60 -15.64 -8.44 -1.24
CA GLY A 60 -16.49 -7.84 -0.20
C GLY A 60 -16.40 -8.47 1.18
N THR A 61 -15.60 -9.51 1.39
CA THR A 61 -15.36 -10.09 2.73
C THR A 61 -14.39 -9.22 3.54
N PRO A 62 -14.47 -9.20 4.88
CA PRO A 62 -13.47 -8.53 5.71
C PRO A 62 -12.06 -9.01 5.39
N TRP A 63 -11.13 -8.08 5.21
CA TRP A 63 -9.73 -8.41 5.03
C TRP A 63 -9.06 -8.63 6.38
N ASN A 64 -8.41 -9.78 6.55
CA ASN A 64 -7.66 -10.07 7.77
C ASN A 64 -6.35 -9.29 7.73
N ILE A 65 -6.25 -8.24 8.54
CA ILE A 65 -5.06 -7.39 8.57
C ILE A 65 -3.89 -8.22 9.12
N PRO A 66 -2.81 -8.42 8.36
CA PRO A 66 -1.65 -9.17 8.84
C PRO A 66 -0.86 -8.36 9.86
N ASP A 67 0.06 -9.04 10.57
CA ASP A 67 1.10 -8.36 11.34
C ASP A 67 2.01 -7.58 10.37
N ILE A 68 2.01 -6.26 10.50
CA ILE A 68 2.77 -5.38 9.59
C ILE A 68 4.28 -5.60 9.76
N ASP A 69 4.76 -5.83 10.98
CA ASP A 69 6.18 -6.05 11.24
C ASP A 69 6.65 -7.40 10.68
N ASP A 70 5.82 -8.44 10.74
CA ASP A 70 6.12 -9.73 10.12
C ASP A 70 6.16 -9.64 8.58
N VAL A 71 5.16 -8.99 7.96
CA VAL A 71 5.11 -8.86 6.50
C VAL A 71 6.25 -7.97 5.98
N MET A 72 6.52 -6.85 6.66
CA MET A 72 7.55 -5.91 6.26
C MET A 72 8.95 -6.45 6.60
N GLY A 73 9.16 -7.00 7.79
CA GLY A 73 10.44 -7.58 8.21
C GLY A 73 11.62 -6.61 8.06
N ASP A 74 12.80 -7.12 7.68
CA ASP A 74 14.01 -6.30 7.50
C ASP A 74 13.81 -5.19 6.43
N PRO A 75 13.97 -3.90 6.77
CA PRO A 75 13.74 -2.78 5.84
C PRO A 75 14.73 -2.70 4.66
N ARG A 76 15.75 -3.58 4.58
CA ARG A 76 16.69 -3.61 3.44
C ARG A 76 16.01 -3.80 2.08
N TRP A 77 14.94 -4.57 1.99
CA TRP A 77 14.22 -4.75 0.71
C TRP A 77 13.50 -3.46 0.29
N MET A 78 13.08 -2.61 1.24
CA MET A 78 12.44 -1.33 0.94
C MET A 78 13.44 -0.36 0.28
N SER A 79 14.70 -0.37 0.73
CA SER A 79 15.77 0.37 0.03
C SER A 79 15.88 -0.04 -1.43
N ALA A 80 15.94 -1.35 -1.69
CA ALA A 80 16.01 -1.89 -3.03
C ALA A 80 14.78 -1.54 -3.89
N LEU A 81 13.59 -1.54 -3.29
CA LEU A 81 12.35 -1.16 -3.98
C LEU A 81 12.36 0.32 -4.36
N LEU A 82 12.80 1.21 -3.48
CA LEU A 82 12.76 2.67 -3.70
C LEU A 82 13.93 3.18 -4.56
N GLU A 83 14.91 2.32 -4.86
CA GLU A 83 16.03 2.66 -5.74
C GLU A 83 15.56 2.84 -7.19
N GLU A 84 16.08 3.86 -7.86
CA GLU A 84 15.71 4.21 -9.24
C GLU A 84 16.86 3.94 -10.21
N CYS A 85 16.52 3.24 -11.29
CA CYS A 85 17.38 2.94 -12.41
C CYS A 85 16.69 3.46 -13.68
N ASN A 86 17.19 4.56 -14.26
CA ASN A 86 16.66 5.14 -15.50
C ASN A 86 15.15 5.50 -15.45
N GLY A 87 14.64 6.03 -14.34
CA GLY A 87 13.22 6.41 -14.22
C GLY A 87 12.27 5.27 -13.85
N GLU A 88 12.81 4.11 -13.49
CA GLU A 88 12.09 2.89 -13.10
C GLU A 88 12.65 2.30 -11.80
N PRO A 89 11.90 1.45 -11.08
CA PRO A 89 12.45 0.71 -9.95
C PRO A 89 13.63 -0.18 -10.40
N CYS A 90 14.76 -0.10 -9.70
CA CYS A 90 15.88 -1.01 -9.95
C CYS A 90 15.53 -2.46 -9.60
N ARG A 91 14.68 -2.66 -8.59
CA ARG A 91 14.24 -3.96 -8.12
C ARG A 91 12.77 -3.92 -7.74
N ASP A 92 12.13 -5.06 -7.98
CA ASP A 92 10.74 -5.29 -7.64
C ASP A 92 10.61 -6.32 -6.52
N THR A 93 9.48 -6.29 -5.80
CA THR A 93 9.13 -7.37 -4.87
C THR A 93 8.10 -8.31 -5.49
N CYS A 94 8.27 -9.62 -5.30
CA CYS A 94 7.28 -10.63 -5.68
C CYS A 94 6.29 -10.94 -4.54
N LYS A 95 6.49 -10.36 -3.35
CA LYS A 95 5.60 -10.57 -2.21
C LYS A 95 4.39 -9.66 -2.37
N ILE A 96 3.30 -10.21 -2.91
CA ILE A 96 2.04 -9.51 -3.15
C ILE A 96 1.52 -8.83 -1.88
N GLU A 97 1.63 -9.47 -0.72
CA GLU A 97 1.15 -8.91 0.54
C GLU A 97 1.82 -7.57 0.90
N ARG A 98 3.13 -7.43 0.61
CA ARG A 98 3.84 -6.16 0.80
C ARG A 98 3.28 -5.07 -0.11
N LEU A 99 3.06 -5.40 -1.39
CA LEU A 99 2.48 -4.46 -2.35
C LEU A 99 1.04 -4.07 -1.95
N ARG A 100 0.27 -5.02 -1.42
CA ARG A 100 -1.10 -4.80 -0.96
C ARG A 100 -1.16 -3.83 0.21
N ILE A 101 -0.29 -4.02 1.21
CA ILE A 101 -0.18 -3.12 2.38
C ILE A 101 0.26 -1.71 1.93
N LEU A 102 1.26 -1.62 1.04
CA LEU A 102 1.73 -0.35 0.50
C LEU A 102 0.63 0.38 -0.30
N ASP A 103 -0.15 -0.33 -1.12
CA ASP A 103 -1.28 0.27 -1.82
C ASP A 103 -2.40 0.68 -0.85
N LEU A 104 -2.71 -0.15 0.16
CA LEU A 104 -3.71 0.14 1.18
C LEU A 104 -3.39 1.45 1.93
N TYR A 105 -2.12 1.69 2.24
CA TYR A 105 -1.68 2.97 2.78
C TYR A 105 -2.12 4.17 1.92
N PHE A 106 -1.93 4.11 0.61
CA PHE A 106 -2.39 5.18 -0.28
C PHE A 106 -3.92 5.23 -0.38
N ARG A 107 -4.61 4.09 -0.34
CA ARG A 107 -6.09 4.09 -0.32
C ARG A 107 -6.64 4.81 0.90
N ILE A 108 -5.99 4.67 2.06
CA ILE A 108 -6.40 5.28 3.32
C ILE A 108 -5.96 6.75 3.38
N LYS A 109 -4.66 7.02 3.24
CA LYS A 109 -4.07 8.34 3.48
C LYS A 109 -4.22 9.30 2.29
N HIS A 110 -4.13 8.78 1.06
CA HIS A 110 -4.09 9.58 -0.17
C HIS A 110 -5.04 9.05 -1.27
N PRO A 111 -6.36 8.95 -1.02
CA PRO A 111 -7.30 8.34 -1.95
C PRO A 111 -7.31 9.05 -3.33
N ASN A 112 -7.05 10.36 -3.34
CA ASN A 112 -6.96 11.16 -4.56
C ASN A 112 -5.77 10.80 -5.44
N ILE A 113 -4.67 10.30 -4.87
CA ILE A 113 -3.51 9.82 -5.62
C ILE A 113 -3.81 8.38 -6.09
N GLN A 114 -4.28 7.55 -5.17
CA GLN A 114 -4.50 6.12 -5.39
C GLN A 114 -5.48 5.83 -6.53
N ARG A 115 -6.54 6.65 -6.71
CA ARG A 115 -7.51 6.52 -7.82
C ARG A 115 -6.87 6.54 -9.21
N HIS A 116 -5.65 7.06 -9.33
CA HIS A 116 -4.92 7.13 -10.58
C HIS A 116 -4.07 5.88 -10.85
N PHE A 117 -3.95 4.91 -9.93
CA PHE A 117 -3.08 3.75 -10.16
C PHE A 117 -3.60 2.82 -11.26
N GLY A 118 -4.92 2.67 -11.39
CA GLY A 118 -5.54 1.78 -12.40
C GLY A 118 -5.90 2.42 -13.75
N ARG A 119 -5.58 3.70 -13.98
CA ARG A 119 -5.92 4.42 -15.21
C ARG A 119 -5.07 4.10 -16.43
#